data_AF-C4V358-F1
#
_entry.id   AF-C4V358-F1
#
_cell.length_a   1.000
_cell.length_b   1.000
_cell.length_c   1.000
_cell.angle_alpha   90.00
_cell.angle_beta   90.00
_cell.angle_gamma   90.00
#
_symmetry.space_group_name_H-M   'P 1'
#
loop_
_entity.id
_entity.type
_entity.pdbx_description
1 polymer ?
#
loop_
_entity_poly.entity_id
_entity_poly.type
_entity_poly.pdbx_seq_one_letter_code
_entity_poly.pdbx_strand_id
1 'polypeptide(L)'
;MLVSGFDQPIPDFSFLDEFTATIPNYKLLSRTIPNRAVVSAIDDPIVPHEFSRSFAERFDAVFYETKTGRHYLDADGVTTLPIAADVLSRMME
;
A
#
# COMPACT_ATOMS: atom_id res chain seq x y z
N MET A 1 5.51 4.47 4.89
CA MET A 1 5.19 3.14 4.34
C MET A 1 3.69 2.97 4.34
N LEU A 2 3.13 2.37 3.29
CA LEU A 2 1.69 2.16 3.10
C LEU A 2 1.44 0.67 2.84
N VAL A 3 0.74 -0.01 3.75
CA VAL A 3 0.44 -1.44 3.63
C VAL A 3 -0.95 -1.60 3.01
N SER A 4 -1.06 -2.41 1.95
CA SER A 4 -2.24 -2.52 1.09
C SER A 4 -2.77 -1.15 0.64
N GLY A 5 -1.87 -0.20 0.39
CA GLY A 5 -2.22 1.17 0.00
C GLY A 5 -2.82 1.23 -1.40
N PHE A 6 -3.72 2.21 -1.61
CA PHE A 6 -4.38 2.48 -2.88
C PHE A 6 -4.77 3.96 -2.97
N ASP A 7 -5.05 4.43 -4.18
CA ASP A 7 -5.43 5.81 -4.52
C ASP A 7 -6.54 5.85 -5.60
N GLN A 8 -7.29 4.76 -5.75
CA GLN A 8 -8.41 4.64 -6.67
C GLN A 8 -9.55 3.83 -6.04
N PRO A 9 -10.80 3.95 -6.55
CA PRO A 9 -11.95 3.23 -6.01
C PRO A 9 -11.72 1.72 -5.91
N ILE A 10 -12.19 1.12 -4.81
CA ILE A 10 -12.09 -0.33 -4.59
C ILE A 10 -13.42 -0.99 -4.96
N PRO A 11 -13.43 -2.06 -5.80
CA PRO A 11 -14.65 -2.79 -6.13
C PRO A 11 -15.40 -3.24 -4.88
N ASP A 12 -16.72 -3.11 -4.85
CA ASP A 12 -17.59 -3.46 -3.70
C ASP A 12 -17.47 -2.57 -2.44
N PHE A 13 -16.58 -1.55 -2.45
CA PHE A 13 -16.37 -0.63 -1.33
C PHE A 13 -16.65 0.84 -1.71
N SER A 14 -17.74 1.11 -2.43
CA SER A 14 -18.08 2.47 -2.92
C SER A 14 -18.25 3.52 -1.81
N PHE A 15 -18.51 3.11 -0.56
CA PHE A 15 -18.54 4.00 0.59
C PHE A 15 -17.17 4.62 0.93
N LEU A 16 -16.08 4.13 0.30
CA LEU A 16 -14.74 4.70 0.40
C LEU A 16 -14.38 5.62 -0.77
N ASP A 17 -15.23 5.76 -1.78
CA ASP A 17 -14.91 6.50 -3.01
C ASP A 17 -14.49 7.95 -2.72
N GLU A 18 -15.10 8.60 -1.74
CA GLU A 18 -14.76 9.97 -1.34
C GLU A 18 -13.28 10.13 -0.91
N PHE A 19 -12.67 9.09 -0.34
CA PHE A 19 -11.25 9.10 0.07
C PHE A 19 -10.29 9.03 -1.11
N THR A 20 -10.76 8.61 -2.29
CA THR A 20 -9.95 8.50 -3.51
C THR A 20 -10.44 9.45 -4.62
N ALA A 21 -11.48 10.24 -4.34
CA ALA A 21 -12.07 11.18 -5.29
C ALA A 21 -11.09 12.27 -5.76
N THR A 22 -10.09 12.59 -4.94
CA THR A 22 -9.02 13.53 -5.30
C THR A 22 -7.67 12.86 -5.22
N ILE A 23 -6.97 12.78 -6.35
CA ILE A 23 -5.61 12.23 -6.41
C ILE A 23 -4.63 13.22 -5.75
N PRO A 24 -3.81 12.79 -4.77
CA PRO A 24 -2.80 13.64 -4.17
C PRO A 24 -1.78 14.16 -5.18
N ASN A 25 -1.17 15.32 -4.88
CA ASN A 25 -0.06 15.83 -5.69
C ASN A 25 1.22 15.03 -5.44
N TYR A 26 1.36 13.88 -6.09
CA TYR A 26 2.51 12.99 -5.89
C TYR A 26 3.85 13.61 -6.23
N LYS A 27 3.89 14.54 -7.19
CA LYS A 27 5.12 15.29 -7.52
C LYS A 27 5.58 16.17 -6.36
N LEU A 28 4.65 16.75 -5.60
CA LEU A 28 4.99 17.49 -4.38
C LEU A 28 5.39 16.52 -3.27
N LEU A 29 4.58 15.48 -3.05
CA LEU A 29 4.78 14.54 -1.94
C LEU A 29 6.10 13.74 -2.07
N SER A 30 6.50 13.35 -3.29
CA SER A 30 7.78 12.66 -3.51
C SER A 30 9.01 13.52 -3.20
N ARG A 31 8.87 14.85 -3.22
CA ARG A 31 9.93 15.80 -2.82
C ARG A 31 10.00 16.01 -1.31
N THR A 32 8.87 15.89 -0.60
CA THR A 32 8.79 16.17 0.84
C THR A 32 8.91 14.92 1.70
N ILE A 33 8.62 13.74 1.13
CA ILE A 33 8.66 12.45 1.82
C ILE A 33 9.75 11.62 1.13
N PRO A 34 11.03 11.71 1.48
CA PRO A 34 12.12 11.09 0.71
C PRO A 34 12.09 9.56 0.72
N ASN A 35 11.60 8.96 1.81
CA ASN A 35 11.49 7.52 1.95
C ASN A 35 10.02 7.09 1.79
N ARG A 36 9.72 6.35 0.72
CA ARG A 36 8.37 5.91 0.37
C ARG A 36 8.41 4.44 0.00
N ALA A 37 7.51 3.66 0.61
CA ALA A 37 7.36 2.25 0.33
C ALA A 37 5.89 1.85 0.38
N VAL A 38 5.50 0.94 -0.49
CA VAL A 38 4.19 0.29 -0.53
C VAL A 38 4.40 -1.22 -0.39
N VAL A 39 3.63 -1.86 0.50
CA VAL A 39 3.64 -3.31 0.69
C VAL A 39 2.28 -3.85 0.29
N SER A 40 2.22 -4.94 -0.48
CA SER A 40 0.96 -5.58 -0.88
C SER A 40 1.12 -7.09 -1.03
N ALA A 41 0.08 -7.83 -0.65
CA ALA A 41 -0.01 -9.26 -0.89
C ALA A 41 -0.70 -9.55 -2.23
N ILE A 42 -0.22 -10.56 -2.96
CA ILE A 42 -0.84 -10.99 -4.22
C ILE A 42 -2.27 -11.51 -3.99
N ASP A 43 -2.51 -12.14 -2.83
CA ASP A 43 -3.77 -12.77 -2.46
C ASP A 43 -4.69 -11.86 -1.64
N ASP A 44 -4.48 -10.53 -1.65
CA ASP A 44 -5.34 -9.56 -0.98
C ASP A 44 -6.76 -9.56 -1.60
N PRO A 45 -7.79 -9.98 -0.86
CA PRO A 45 -9.15 -10.08 -1.39
C PRO A 45 -9.91 -8.75 -1.34
N ILE A 46 -9.36 -7.72 -0.71
CA ILE A 46 -10.02 -6.42 -0.49
C ILE A 46 -9.42 -5.39 -1.46
N VAL A 47 -8.10 -5.20 -1.40
CA VAL A 47 -7.40 -4.25 -2.28
C VAL A 47 -6.68 -5.06 -3.35
N PRO A 48 -7.11 -5.01 -4.63
CA PRO A 48 -6.42 -5.74 -5.69
C PRO A 48 -4.94 -5.39 -5.74
N HIS A 49 -4.06 -6.39 -5.77
CA HIS A 49 -2.60 -6.21 -5.74
C HIS A 49 -2.09 -5.18 -6.77
N GLU A 50 -2.64 -5.21 -7.97
CA GLU A 50 -2.30 -4.29 -9.06
C GLU A 50 -2.64 -2.83 -8.75
N PHE A 51 -3.60 -2.58 -7.85
CA PHE A 51 -3.95 -1.22 -7.44
C PHE A 51 -2.86 -0.65 -6.56
N SER A 52 -2.35 -1.44 -5.61
CA SER A 52 -1.19 -1.07 -4.80
C SER A 52 0.08 -0.91 -5.63
N ARG A 53 0.32 -1.77 -6.62
CA ARG A 53 1.45 -1.61 -7.56
C ARG A 53 1.35 -0.30 -8.34
N SER A 54 0.20 -0.05 -8.96
CA SER A 54 -0.04 1.17 -9.75
C SER A 54 0.09 2.44 -8.90
N PHE A 55 -0.40 2.40 -7.65
CA PHE A 55 -0.25 3.48 -6.69
C PHE A 55 1.23 3.72 -6.35
N ALA A 56 2.00 2.67 -6.09
CA ALA A 56 3.42 2.80 -5.80
C ALA A 56 4.20 3.44 -6.96
N GLU A 57 3.89 3.04 -8.19
CA GLU A 57 4.47 3.64 -9.41
C GLU A 57 4.12 5.13 -9.53
N ARG A 58 2.85 5.51 -9.35
CA ARG A 58 2.41 6.92 -9.40
C ARG A 58 3.04 7.78 -8.30
N PHE A 59 3.21 7.21 -7.11
CA PHE A 59 3.79 7.90 -5.96
C PHE A 59 5.32 7.87 -5.94
N ASP A 60 5.96 7.22 -6.93
CA ASP A 60 7.41 7.01 -6.97
C ASP A 60 7.91 6.38 -5.65
N ALA A 61 7.23 5.31 -5.22
CA ALA A 61 7.51 4.57 -4.00
C ALA A 61 8.11 3.20 -4.33
N VAL A 62 8.99 2.68 -3.46
CA VAL A 62 9.50 1.31 -3.60
C VAL A 62 8.37 0.32 -3.33
N PHE A 63 8.15 -0.61 -4.24
CA PHE A 63 7.09 -1.61 -4.12
C PHE A 63 7.64 -2.93 -3.57
N TYR A 64 7.00 -3.44 -2.52
CA TYR A 64 7.30 -4.73 -1.90
C TYR A 64 6.08 -5.64 -2.02
N GLU A 65 6.30 -6.80 -2.62
CA GLU A 65 5.27 -7.81 -2.85
C GLU A 65 5.46 -8.99 -1.89
N THR A 66 4.37 -9.47 -1.30
CA THR A 66 4.34 -10.77 -0.61
C THR A 66 3.47 -11.75 -1.37
N LYS A 67 3.92 -13.01 -1.49
CA LYS A 67 3.14 -14.06 -2.17
C LYS A 67 1.80 -14.34 -1.49
N THR A 68 1.79 -14.23 -0.17
CA THR A 68 0.63 -14.45 0.69
C THR A 68 0.58 -13.38 1.77
N GLY A 69 -0.60 -13.11 2.29
CA GLY A 69 -0.82 -12.14 3.36
C GLY A 69 -2.27 -11.68 3.47
N ARG A 70 -3.09 -11.98 2.44
CA ARG A 70 -4.46 -11.50 2.32
C ARG A 70 -4.48 -9.98 2.52
N HIS A 71 -5.33 -9.45 3.38
CA HIS A 71 -5.35 -8.02 3.70
C HIS A 71 -4.60 -7.68 5.01
N TYR A 72 -3.72 -8.58 5.48
CA TYR A 72 -2.95 -8.44 6.72
C TYR A 72 -3.82 -8.18 7.97
N LEU A 73 -5.01 -8.78 8.01
CA LEU A 73 -5.96 -8.62 9.11
C LEU A 73 -5.72 -9.65 10.21
N ASP A 74 -6.05 -9.27 11.44
CA ASP A 74 -6.06 -10.17 12.59
C ASP A 74 -7.07 -11.33 12.42
N ALA A 75 -8.19 -11.08 11.72
CA ALA A 75 -9.17 -12.08 11.32
C ALA A 75 -8.58 -13.19 10.44
N ASP A 76 -7.50 -12.90 9.71
CA ASP A 76 -6.73 -13.87 8.92
C ASP A 76 -5.56 -14.48 9.72
N GLY A 77 -5.49 -14.23 11.03
CA GLY A 77 -4.42 -14.69 11.93
C GLY A 77 -3.15 -13.83 11.88
N VAL A 78 -3.15 -12.70 11.15
CA VAL A 78 -2.00 -11.81 11.04
C VAL A 78 -1.92 -10.92 12.28
N THR A 79 -1.11 -11.33 13.25
CA THR A 79 -0.84 -10.57 14.49
C THR A 79 0.55 -9.95 14.52
N THR A 80 1.38 -10.28 13.54
CA THR A 80 2.70 -9.67 13.32
C THR A 80 2.89 -9.44 11.83
N LEU A 81 3.66 -8.40 11.47
CA LEU A 81 3.95 -8.06 10.08
C LEU A 81 5.46 -7.83 9.89
N PRO A 82 6.29 -8.89 9.89
CA PRO A 82 7.75 -8.75 9.83
C PRO A 82 8.24 -7.95 8.62
N ILE A 83 7.60 -8.10 7.46
CA ILE A 83 7.95 -7.37 6.24
C ILE A 83 7.87 -5.85 6.45
N ALA A 84 6.92 -5.35 7.24
CA ALA A 84 6.79 -3.94 7.53
C ALA A 84 7.98 -3.44 8.38
N ALA A 85 8.45 -4.23 9.34
CA ALA A 85 9.63 -3.91 10.14
C ALA A 85 10.91 -3.93 9.29
N ASP A 86 11.06 -4.90 8.40
CA ASP A 86 12.21 -5.00 7.49
C ASP A 86 12.28 -3.82 6.52
N VAL A 87 11.14 -3.46 5.92
CA VAL A 87 11.05 -2.31 5.01
C VAL A 87 11.34 -1.01 5.75
N LEU A 88 10.77 -0.83 6.95
CA LEU A 88 11.02 0.36 7.75
C LEU A 88 12.50 0.49 8.12
N SER A 89 13.16 -0.61 8.49
CA SER A 89 14.59 -0.62 8.80
C SER A 89 15.42 -0.16 7.61
N ARG A 90 15.14 -0.68 6.40
CA ARG A 90 15.80 -0.27 5.15
C ARG A 90 15.58 1.21 4.80
N MET A 91 14.46 1.80 5.22
CA MET A 91 14.17 3.21 5.00
C MET A 91 14.91 4.14 5.97
N MET A 92 15.50 3.60 7.05
CA MET A 92 16.22 4.36 8.08
C MET A 92 17.74 4.25 7.94
N GLU A 93 18.23 3.39 7.06
CA GLU A 93 19.64 3.29 6.65
C GLU A 93 20.03 4.45 5.72
#